data_AF-A0A1X0Q6W4-F1
#
_entry.id   AF-A0A1X0Q6W4-F1
#
_cell.length_a   1.000
_cell.length_b   1.000
_cell.length_c   1.000
_cell.angle_alpha   90.00
_cell.angle_beta   90.00
_cell.angle_gamma   90.00
#
_symmetry.space_group_name_H-M   'P 1'
#
loop_
_entity.id
_entity.type
_entity.pdbx_description
1 polymer ?
#
loop_
_entity_poly.entity_id
_entity_poly.type
_entity_poly.pdbx_seq_one_letter_code
_entity_poly.pdbx_strand_id
1 'polypeptide(L)'
;MDYVLCGPNRMSKNMTIFCSYLSNEEVPTINVPNPNNLFSLGKWLKARKYAYSKLFSGHLNVKGDLNDYDIIKWKKSYVRIFGYTIYLFNYKSKKSTGIININEAKPTISETNTISLNLVNYERILELHTDSKEDFQKLKTAIEILFPKEKL
;
A
#
# COMPACT_ATOMS: atom_id res chain seq x y z
N MET A 1 6.56 -2.61 -27.45
CA MET A 1 7.89 -3.18 -27.15
C MET A 1 7.65 -4.22 -26.10
N ASP A 2 7.76 -5.49 -26.50
CA ASP A 2 7.34 -6.64 -25.69
C ASP A 2 8.57 -7.24 -25.04
N TYR A 3 8.52 -7.47 -23.72
CA TYR A 3 9.65 -8.05 -22.97
C TYR A 3 9.35 -9.50 -22.61
N VAL A 4 10.21 -10.41 -23.06
CA VAL A 4 10.26 -11.81 -22.67
C VAL A 4 11.54 -12.01 -21.85
N LEU A 5 11.41 -12.48 -20.61
CA LEU A 5 12.55 -12.77 -19.74
C LEU A 5 12.74 -14.28 -19.66
N CYS A 6 13.83 -14.79 -20.24
CA CYS A 6 14.23 -16.19 -20.16
C CYS A 6 15.69 -16.30 -19.68
N GLY A 7 15.94 -17.11 -18.64
CA GLY A 7 17.30 -17.51 -18.23
C GLY A 7 17.51 -19.01 -18.50
N PRO A 8 18.72 -19.45 -18.91
CA PRO A 8 18.97 -20.85 -19.23
C PRO A 8 19.49 -21.62 -18.01
N ASN A 9 19.08 -22.88 -17.87
CA ASN A 9 19.78 -23.83 -17.01
C ASN A 9 19.87 -25.20 -17.70
N ARG A 10 21.04 -25.84 -17.57
CA ARG A 10 21.52 -26.99 -18.35
C ARG A 10 20.58 -28.22 -18.29
N MET A 11 20.30 -28.78 -19.46
CA MET A 11 19.73 -30.10 -19.78
C MET A 11 18.94 -30.82 -18.66
N SER A 12 17.69 -30.41 -18.45
CA SER A 12 16.60 -31.33 -18.12
C SER A 12 15.72 -31.45 -19.38
N LYS A 13 15.24 -32.65 -19.71
CA LYS A 13 14.44 -32.89 -20.93
C LYS A 13 13.05 -32.24 -20.93
N ASN A 14 12.70 -31.49 -19.88
CA ASN A 14 11.45 -30.75 -19.77
C ASN A 14 11.73 -29.34 -19.24
N MET A 15 11.54 -28.34 -20.10
CA MET A 15 11.57 -26.94 -19.72
C MET A 15 10.14 -26.51 -19.37
N THR A 16 9.88 -26.24 -18.09
CA THR A 16 8.61 -25.67 -17.65
C THR A 16 8.70 -24.14 -17.75
N ILE A 17 7.90 -23.55 -18.64
CA ILE A 17 7.82 -22.11 -18.82
C ILE A 17 6.54 -21.61 -18.15
N PHE A 18 6.66 -20.56 -17.34
CA PHE A 18 5.52 -19.86 -16.75
C PHE A 18 5.33 -18.53 -17.46
N CYS A 19 4.17 -18.35 -18.08
CA CYS A 19 3.82 -17.11 -18.78
C CYS A 19 2.63 -16.44 -18.10
N SER A 20 2.69 -15.13 -17.98
CA SER A 20 1.59 -14.29 -17.49
C SER A 20 1.44 -13.09 -18.42
N TYR A 21 0.19 -12.73 -18.73
CA TYR A 21 -0.12 -11.57 -19.55
C TYR A 21 -0.87 -10.54 -18.71
N LEU A 22 -0.46 -9.27 -18.84
CA LEU A 22 -1.16 -8.11 -18.29
C LEU A 22 -1.53 -7.20 -19.46
N SER A 23 -2.80 -6.81 -19.56
CA SER A 23 -3.23 -5.88 -20.59
C SER A 23 -2.62 -4.49 -20.35
N ASN A 24 -2.15 -3.84 -21.42
CA ASN A 24 -1.66 -2.46 -21.35
C ASN A 24 -2.72 -1.48 -20.83
N GLU A 25 -4.00 -1.81 -20.99
CA GLU A 25 -5.12 -1.02 -20.45
C GLU A 25 -5.31 -1.23 -18.95
N GLU A 26 -4.98 -2.41 -18.43
CA GLU A 26 -5.17 -2.76 -17.03
C GLU A 26 -4.04 -2.23 -16.15
N VAL A 27 -2.81 -2.28 -16.65
CA VAL A 27 -1.60 -1.86 -15.94
C VAL A 27 -1.74 -0.45 -15.30
N PRO A 28 -2.19 0.61 -16.00
CA PRO A 28 -2.31 1.94 -15.41
C PRO A 28 -3.46 2.06 -14.39
N THR A 29 -4.39 1.11 -14.33
CA THR A 29 -5.49 1.15 -13.36
C THR A 29 -5.05 0.84 -11.93
N ILE A 30 -3.90 0.16 -11.77
CA ILE A 30 -3.34 -0.19 -10.48
C ILE A 30 -2.20 0.77 -10.19
N ASN A 31 -2.35 1.59 -9.15
CA ASN A 31 -1.35 2.56 -8.73
C ASN A 31 -0.17 1.86 -8.03
N VAL A 32 0.61 1.03 -8.72
CA VAL A 32 1.86 0.42 -8.26
C VAL A 32 2.80 0.25 -9.47
N PRO A 33 4.13 0.13 -9.27
CA PRO A 33 5.07 -0.02 -10.38
C PRO A 33 4.76 -1.25 -11.26
N ASN A 34 5.03 -1.12 -12.56
CA ASN A 34 4.85 -2.21 -13.51
C ASN A 34 5.75 -3.39 -13.15
N PRO A 35 5.23 -4.63 -13.16
CA PRO A 35 6.03 -5.78 -12.83
C PRO A 35 7.04 -6.08 -13.94
N ASN A 36 8.28 -6.34 -13.55
CA ASN A 36 9.40 -6.64 -14.45
C ASN A 36 10.03 -8.01 -14.17
N ASN A 37 9.47 -8.79 -13.24
CA ASN A 37 9.87 -10.16 -12.93
C ASN A 37 8.72 -10.87 -12.18
N LEU A 38 8.84 -12.19 -11.97
CA LEU A 38 7.79 -12.98 -11.32
C LEU A 38 7.46 -12.50 -9.89
N PHE A 39 8.47 -12.00 -9.16
CA PHE A 39 8.30 -11.49 -7.80
C PHE A 39 7.47 -10.19 -7.77
N SER A 40 7.83 -9.22 -8.60
CA SER A 40 7.08 -7.98 -8.77
C SER A 40 5.68 -8.22 -9.34
N LEU A 41 5.50 -9.22 -10.20
CA LEU A 41 4.19 -9.66 -10.67
C LEU A 41 3.31 -10.16 -9.51
N GLY A 42 3.86 -10.98 -8.61
CA GLY A 42 3.14 -11.45 -7.43
C GLY A 42 2.65 -10.29 -6.55
N LYS A 43 3.53 -9.30 -6.31
CA LYS A 43 3.16 -8.05 -5.61
C LYS A 43 2.07 -7.28 -6.34
N TRP A 44 2.20 -7.12 -7.66
CA TRP A 44 1.24 -6.41 -8.49
C TRP A 44 -0.14 -7.08 -8.47
N LEU A 45 -0.20 -8.41 -8.61
CA LEU A 45 -1.45 -9.18 -8.53
C LEU A 45 -2.13 -9.04 -7.15
N LYS A 46 -1.33 -9.00 -6.07
CA LYS A 46 -1.85 -8.74 -4.73
C LYS A 46 -2.41 -7.32 -4.63
N ALA A 47 -1.71 -6.32 -5.15
CA ALA A 47 -2.20 -4.94 -5.18
C ALA A 47 -3.51 -4.80 -5.98
N ARG A 48 -3.58 -5.43 -7.17
CA ARG A 48 -4.78 -5.50 -8.00
C ARG A 48 -5.98 -6.06 -7.25
N LYS A 49 -5.81 -7.16 -6.51
CA LYS A 49 -6.89 -7.82 -5.75
C LYS A 49 -7.59 -6.85 -4.78
N TYR A 50 -6.86 -5.90 -4.21
CA TYR A 50 -7.40 -4.97 -3.20
C TYR A 50 -7.60 -3.54 -3.71
N ALA A 51 -7.22 -3.22 -4.94
CA ALA A 51 -7.17 -1.84 -5.45
C ALA A 51 -8.49 -1.06 -5.29
N TYR A 52 -9.63 -1.74 -5.47
CA TYR A 52 -10.96 -1.13 -5.37
C TYR A 52 -11.68 -1.42 -4.05
N SER A 53 -11.05 -2.19 -3.16
CA SER A 53 -11.63 -2.56 -1.87
C SER A 53 -11.44 -1.44 -0.87
N LYS A 54 -12.54 -0.83 -0.43
CA LYS A 54 -12.53 0.14 0.68
C LYS A 54 -12.36 -0.63 2.00
N LEU A 55 -11.15 -0.57 2.57
CA LEU A 55 -10.81 -1.31 3.79
C LEU A 55 -11.04 -0.48 5.05
N PHE A 56 -10.91 0.84 4.97
CA PHE A 56 -11.13 1.74 6.10
C PHE A 56 -11.65 3.10 5.64
N SER A 57 -12.49 3.73 6.47
CA SER A 57 -12.80 5.15 6.35
C SER A 57 -13.14 5.73 7.71
N GLY A 58 -12.53 6.85 8.09
CA GLY A 58 -12.73 7.46 9.40
C GLY A 58 -11.89 8.71 9.61
N HIS A 59 -12.06 9.35 10.77
CA HIS A 59 -11.25 10.51 11.14
C HIS A 59 -10.05 10.06 11.95
N LEU A 60 -8.84 10.40 11.48
CA LEU A 60 -7.58 10.03 12.10
C LEU A 60 -6.72 11.26 12.35
N ASN A 61 -5.89 11.21 13.38
CA ASN A 61 -4.74 12.10 13.49
C ASN A 61 -3.62 11.49 12.66
N VAL A 62 -3.15 12.25 11.66
CA VAL A 62 -2.12 11.80 10.73
C VAL A 62 -0.87 12.64 10.94
N LYS A 63 0.29 11.99 10.99
CA LYS A 63 1.61 12.62 11.05
C LYS A 63 2.54 11.93 10.06
N GLY A 64 3.42 12.68 9.41
CA GLY A 64 4.35 12.17 8.39
C GLY A 64 4.39 13.06 7.17
N ASP A 65 5.50 13.10 6.44
CA ASP A 65 5.78 14.07 5.37
C ASP A 65 5.03 13.76 4.06
N LEU A 66 4.04 14.62 3.76
CA LEU A 66 3.05 14.50 2.69
C LEU A 66 3.22 15.57 1.61
N ASN A 67 4.46 15.82 1.19
CA ASN A 67 4.88 16.72 0.12
C ASN A 67 5.45 18.08 0.58
N ASP A 68 5.95 18.22 1.81
CA ASP A 68 6.56 19.48 2.23
C ASP A 68 7.70 19.27 3.24
N TYR A 69 8.80 19.97 3.00
CA TYR A 69 10.06 19.94 3.75
C TYR A 69 9.96 20.40 5.22
N ASP A 70 8.76 20.75 5.69
CA ASP A 70 8.49 21.13 7.06
C ASP A 70 7.67 20.06 7.78
N ILE A 71 8.39 19.31 8.63
CA ILE A 71 7.95 18.54 9.81
C ILE A 71 6.42 18.54 9.97
N ILE A 72 5.76 17.51 9.46
CA ILE A 72 4.31 17.40 9.58
C ILE A 72 3.94 17.20 11.05
N LYS A 73 3.38 18.26 11.64
CA LYS A 73 2.68 18.23 12.92
C LYS A 73 1.41 17.39 12.76
N TRP A 74 0.99 16.75 13.84
CA TRP A 74 -0.27 15.99 13.89
C TRP A 74 -1.44 16.79 13.32
N LYS A 75 -2.10 16.23 12.30
CA LYS A 75 -3.24 16.87 11.65
C LYS A 75 -4.43 15.93 11.60
N LYS A 76 -5.56 16.37 12.15
CA LYS A 76 -6.82 15.65 12.05
C LYS A 76 -7.33 15.70 10.61
N SER A 77 -7.47 14.52 10.02
CA SER A 77 -7.84 14.33 8.62
C SER A 77 -8.94 13.27 8.52
N TYR A 78 -9.82 13.42 7.53
CA TYR A 78 -10.67 12.32 7.14
C TYR A 78 -9.90 11.42 6.17
N VAL A 79 -9.80 10.14 6.49
CA VAL A 79 -8.94 9.17 5.80
C VAL A 79 -9.80 8.10 5.16
N ARG A 80 -9.46 7.71 3.94
CA ARG A 80 -10.01 6.53 3.27
C ARG A 80 -8.88 5.64 2.76
N ILE A 81 -8.96 4.34 3.04
CA ILE A 81 -7.98 3.36 2.57
C ILE A 81 -8.66 2.48 1.54
N PHE A 82 -8.14 2.52 0.31
CA PHE A 82 -8.53 1.66 -0.79
C PHE A 82 -7.31 0.85 -1.24
N GLY A 83 -7.33 -0.45 -0.97
CA GLY A 83 -6.15 -1.29 -1.16
C GLY A 83 -4.91 -0.66 -0.49
N TYR A 84 -3.82 -0.55 -1.25
CA TYR A 84 -2.57 0.07 -0.81
C TYR A 84 -2.51 1.60 -0.99
N THR A 85 -3.65 2.26 -1.25
CA THR A 85 -3.73 3.71 -1.41
C THR A 85 -4.50 4.35 -0.26
N ILE A 86 -3.87 5.32 0.42
CA ILE A 86 -4.49 6.15 1.44
C ILE A 86 -4.85 7.50 0.82
N TYR A 87 -6.12 7.86 0.89
CA TYR A 87 -6.62 9.18 0.51
C TYR A 87 -6.84 10.01 1.77
N LEU A 88 -6.27 11.21 1.75
CA LEU A 88 -6.41 12.18 2.83
C LEU A 88 -7.29 13.34 2.40
N PHE A 89 -8.19 13.73 3.29
CA PHE A 89 -9.07 14.87 3.12
C PHE A 89 -8.97 15.79 4.32
N ASN A 90 -8.98 17.09 4.08
CA ASN A 90 -9.02 18.08 5.13
C ASN A 90 -10.33 17.95 5.91
N TYR A 91 -10.25 17.86 7.23
CA TYR A 91 -11.42 17.73 8.10
C TYR A 91 -12.46 18.85 7.92
N LYS A 92 -12.01 20.11 7.75
CA LYS A 92 -12.89 21.27 7.63
C LYS A 92 -13.38 21.49 6.20
N SER A 93 -12.44 21.54 5.24
CA SER A 93 -12.78 21.91 3.85
C SER A 93 -13.29 20.75 3.01
N LYS A 94 -13.15 19.50 3.49
CA LYS A 94 -13.47 18.26 2.77
C LYS A 94 -12.72 18.07 1.45
N LYS A 95 -11.78 18.96 1.11
CA LYS A 95 -10.93 18.85 -0.09
C LYS A 95 -9.87 17.78 0.13
N SER A 96 -9.50 17.08 -0.96
CA SER A 96 -8.37 16.16 -0.94
C SER A 96 -7.09 16.94 -0.64
N THR A 97 -6.30 16.41 0.30
CA THR A 97 -5.02 17.00 0.73
C THR A 97 -3.83 16.16 0.31
N GLY A 98 -4.04 14.89 -0.04
CA GLY A 98 -2.95 14.02 -0.43
C GLY A 98 -3.41 12.60 -0.74
N ILE A 99 -2.58 11.91 -1.50
CA ILE A 99 -2.73 10.51 -1.86
C ILE A 99 -1.39 9.84 -1.55
N ILE A 100 -1.42 8.75 -0.79
CA ILE A 100 -0.22 8.05 -0.34
C ILE A 100 -0.31 6.61 -0.80
N ASN A 101 0.74 6.14 -1.46
CA ASN A 101 0.92 4.73 -1.76
C ASN A 101 1.72 4.06 -0.65
N ILE A 102 1.16 3.00 -0.07
CA ILE A 102 1.77 2.24 1.02
C ILE A 102 2.15 0.81 0.61
N ASN A 103 2.15 0.46 -0.68
CA ASN A 103 2.38 -0.92 -1.17
C ASN A 103 3.67 -1.56 -0.62
N GLU A 104 4.72 -0.75 -0.44
CA GLU A 104 6.02 -1.21 0.06
C GLU A 104 6.28 -0.80 1.51
N ALA A 105 5.24 -0.37 2.23
CA ALA A 105 5.35 0.01 3.61
C ALA A 105 5.60 -1.19 4.53
N LYS A 106 6.34 -0.96 5.61
CA LYS A 106 6.46 -1.91 6.72
C LYS A 106 5.62 -1.42 7.90
N PRO A 107 4.47 -2.05 8.19
CA PRO A 107 3.62 -1.62 9.30
C PRO A 107 4.20 -2.04 10.65
N THR A 108 4.08 -1.15 11.63
CA THR A 108 4.30 -1.41 13.05
C THR A 108 3.04 -0.99 13.80
N ILE A 109 2.39 -1.94 14.46
CA ILE A 109 1.15 -1.70 15.21
C ILE A 109 1.54 -1.59 16.68
N SER A 110 1.31 -0.41 17.28
CA SER A 110 1.56 -0.20 18.71
C SER A 110 0.37 -0.63 19.57
N GLU A 111 0.59 -0.76 20.87
CA GLU A 111 -0.47 -1.00 21.86
C GLU A 111 -1.28 0.27 22.18
N THR A 112 -0.79 1.45 21.77
CA THR A 112 -1.32 2.77 22.12
C THR A 112 -2.14 3.40 20.99
N ASN A 113 -3.04 2.63 20.37
CA ASN A 113 -3.95 3.08 19.29
C ASN A 113 -3.26 3.76 18.09
N THR A 114 -1.97 3.49 17.89
CA THR A 114 -1.16 4.08 16.82
C THR A 114 -0.65 3.00 15.89
N ILE A 115 -0.75 3.25 14.59
CA ILE A 115 -0.12 2.43 13.55
C ILE A 115 0.88 3.29 12.80
N SER A 116 2.14 2.84 12.78
CA SER A 116 3.22 3.47 12.04
C SER A 116 3.50 2.69 10.77
N LEU A 117 3.61 3.38 9.64
CA LEU A 117 3.91 2.82 8.33
C LEU A 117 5.25 3.38 7.87
N ASN A 118 6.28 2.55 7.88
CA ASN A 118 7.61 2.92 7.38
C ASN A 118 7.62 2.79 5.86
N LEU A 119 7.61 3.92 5.16
CA LEU A 119 7.58 3.98 3.69
C LEU A 119 9.00 3.82 3.15
N VAL A 120 9.34 2.60 2.73
CA VAL A 120 10.71 2.20 2.36
C VAL A 120 11.31 3.10 1.27
N ASN A 121 10.51 3.56 0.30
CA ASN A 121 11.01 4.36 -0.83
C ASN A 121 11.34 5.81 -0.49
N TYR A 122 10.94 6.29 0.69
CA TYR A 122 11.04 7.71 1.02
C TYR A 122 11.84 7.98 2.30
N GLU A 123 12.31 6.94 3.00
CA GLU A 123 12.87 7.05 4.37
C GLU A 123 11.93 7.82 5.32
N ARG A 124 10.63 7.76 5.05
CA ARG A 124 9.59 8.50 5.77
C ARG A 124 8.74 7.56 6.61
N ILE A 125 8.26 8.07 7.73
CA ILE A 125 7.31 7.39 8.61
C ILE A 125 5.97 8.11 8.53
N LEU A 126 4.92 7.36 8.21
CA LEU A 126 3.53 7.81 8.31
C LEU A 126 2.92 7.21 9.57
N GLU A 127 2.55 8.05 10.53
CA GLU A 127 1.88 7.67 11.77
C GLU A 127 0.38 7.96 11.65
N LEU A 128 -0.43 6.96 11.93
CA LEU A 128 -1.89 7.02 11.98
C LEU A 128 -2.34 6.76 13.41
N HIS A 129 -2.99 7.73 14.03
CA HIS A 129 -3.51 7.64 15.38
C HIS A 129 -5.03 7.76 15.40
N THR A 130 -5.68 6.86 16.15
CA THR A 130 -7.15 6.81 16.30
C THR A 130 -7.55 7.27 17.70
N ASP A 131 -8.64 8.05 17.79
CA ASP A 131 -9.17 8.51 19.08
C ASP A 131 -10.06 7.43 19.77
N SER A 132 -10.52 6.42 19.03
CA SER A 132 -11.41 5.36 19.53
C SER A 132 -10.82 3.96 19.34
N LYS A 133 -11.12 3.05 20.29
CA LYS A 133 -10.73 1.63 20.19
C LYS A 133 -11.41 0.93 19.01
N GLU A 134 -12.62 1.34 18.66
CA GLU A 134 -13.38 0.76 17.55
C GLU A 134 -12.72 1.11 16.21
N ASP A 135 -12.36 2.38 16.00
CA ASP A 135 -11.65 2.81 14.79
C ASP A 135 -10.24 2.22 14.73
N PHE A 136 -9.58 2.09 15.88
CA PHE A 136 -8.30 1.38 15.95
C PHE A 136 -8.43 -0.05 15.45
N GLN A 137 -9.45 -0.79 15.91
CA GLN A 137 -9.64 -2.18 15.50
C GLN A 137 -9.97 -2.29 14.01
N LYS A 138 -10.83 -1.40 13.48
CA LYS A 138 -11.12 -1.34 12.04
C LYS A 138 -9.87 -1.05 11.21
N LEU A 139 -9.08 -0.06 11.64
CA LEU A 139 -7.84 0.32 10.98
C LEU A 139 -6.81 -0.81 11.04
N LYS A 140 -6.65 -1.44 12.19
CA LYS A 140 -5.77 -2.60 12.40
C LYS A 140 -6.14 -3.74 11.46
N THR A 141 -7.42 -4.13 11.40
CA THR A 141 -7.90 -5.16 10.47
C THR A 141 -7.61 -4.79 9.01
N ALA A 142 -7.83 -3.54 8.62
CA ALA A 142 -7.49 -3.08 7.27
C ALA A 142 -6.00 -3.24 6.93
N ILE A 143 -5.12 -2.88 7.87
CA ILE A 143 -3.66 -3.02 7.71
C ILE A 143 -3.24 -4.50 7.69
N GLU A 144 -3.80 -5.35 8.55
CA GLU A 144 -3.49 -6.79 8.58
C GLU A 144 -3.94 -7.53 7.30
N ILE A 145 -5.01 -7.08 6.65
CA ILE A 145 -5.43 -7.60 5.33
C ILE A 145 -4.38 -7.29 4.26
N LEU A 146 -3.83 -6.08 4.26
CA LEU A 146 -2.84 -5.62 3.27
C LEU A 146 -1.45 -6.21 3.54
N PHE A 147 -1.08 -6.33 4.81
CA PHE A 147 0.21 -6.81 5.28
C PHE A 147 0.00 -8.00 6.22
N PRO A 148 -0.41 -9.16 5.68
CA PRO A 148 -0.52 -10.37 6.47
C PRO A 148 0.86 -10.71 7.04
N LYS A 149 0.92 -11.09 8.30
CA LYS A 149 2.14 -11.65 8.89
C LYS A 149 2.49 -12.89 8.07
N GLU A 150 3.69 -12.92 7.50
CA GLU A 150 4.20 -14.14 6.90
C GLU A 150 4.23 -15.20 8.01
N LYS A 151 3.48 -16.30 7.80
CA LYS A 151 3.68 -17.48 8.63
C LYS A 151 5.05 -18.02 8.22
N LEU A 152 6.02 -17.86 9.13
CA LEU A 152 7.32 -18.53 9.06
C LEU A 152 7.12 -20.04 8.91
#